data_AF-A0A7Y7DT02-F1
#
_entry.id   AF-A0A7Y7DT02-F1
#
_cell.length_a   1.000
_cell.length_b   1.000
_cell.length_c   1.000
_cell.angle_alpha   90.00
_cell.angle_beta   90.00
_cell.angle_gamma   90.00
#
_symmetry.space_group_name_H-M   'P 1'
#
loop_
_entity.id
_entity.type
_entity.pdbx_description
1 polymer ?
#
loop_
_entity_poly.entity_id
_entity_poly.type
_entity_poly.pdbx_seq_one_letter_code
_entity_poly.pdbx_strand_id
1 'polypeptide(L)'
;MNNISDLTLNEAKKFLKKIGDKEGAREIKQIIKEDPEKAEMLVSETMDRQFNQVWKIKEHAYGFLDVENEKDGKIPIVNALTMDADKSLKGERINIRIGNIYVERYPGFFGGEHEILFEFKAKHAPEGSAEDETIQYTQKYTLRNKGGGGKSGLSIMKGLRVPNNGIDFYLNTIYLSNENEEKFLRFLENGIFTSGLELIPGANPVLKQVTGYASGITQYLIDEKKSKIIQEIGLGFDFAGNTEVASLKNGTYVAAQAPRQMLSWSDWYYDMDSSLIQPYDDSLDRLPYNHITFVVSKHEEEND
;
A
#
# COMPACT_ATOMS: atom_id res chain seq x y z
N MET A 1 34.27 -8.04 3.18
CA MET A 1 33.26 -8.97 2.63
C MET A 1 32.95 -8.49 1.23
N ASN A 2 33.01 -9.35 0.21
CA ASN A 2 32.58 -8.95 -1.14
C ASN A 2 31.10 -8.59 -1.08
N ASN A 3 30.70 -7.51 -1.76
CA ASN A 3 29.31 -7.14 -1.86
C ASN A 3 28.58 -8.20 -2.72
N ILE A 4 27.32 -8.52 -2.39
CA ILE A 4 26.56 -9.54 -3.13
C ILE A 4 26.38 -9.18 -4.61
N SER A 5 26.39 -7.88 -4.92
CA SER A 5 26.35 -7.31 -6.28
C SER A 5 27.52 -7.75 -7.17
N ASP A 6 28.65 -8.08 -6.55
CA ASP A 6 29.92 -8.39 -7.23
C ASP A 6 30.10 -9.91 -7.39
N LEU A 7 29.15 -10.70 -6.89
CA LEU A 7 29.12 -12.14 -7.06
C LEU A 7 28.43 -12.51 -8.36
N THR A 8 28.85 -13.60 -9.00
CA THR A 8 28.03 -14.20 -10.06
C THR A 8 26.76 -14.82 -9.48
N LEU A 9 25.75 -15.08 -10.31
CA LEU A 9 24.55 -15.81 -9.87
C LEU A 9 24.91 -17.16 -9.22
N ASN A 10 25.88 -17.90 -9.75
CA ASN A 10 26.33 -19.15 -9.15
C ASN A 10 26.94 -18.96 -7.73
N GLU A 11 27.71 -17.90 -7.54
CA GLU A 11 28.33 -17.55 -6.27
C GLU A 11 27.31 -17.02 -5.26
N ALA A 12 26.43 -16.13 -5.69
CA ALA A 12 25.33 -15.59 -4.90
C ALA A 12 24.41 -16.70 -4.41
N LYS A 13 24.03 -17.67 -5.28
CA LYS A 13 23.29 -18.87 -4.86
C LYS A 13 23.96 -19.62 -3.72
N LYS A 14 25.29 -19.81 -3.76
CA LYS A 14 26.04 -20.50 -2.69
C LYS A 14 26.10 -19.64 -1.42
N PHE A 15 26.34 -18.34 -1.58
CA PHE A 15 26.37 -17.37 -0.49
C PHE A 15 25.04 -17.30 0.26
N LEU A 16 23.93 -17.19 -0.46
CA LEU A 16 22.57 -17.16 0.09
C LEU A 16 22.26 -18.44 0.89
N LYS A 17 22.63 -19.63 0.39
CA LYS A 17 22.52 -20.88 1.19
C LYS A 17 23.33 -20.82 2.48
N LYS A 18 24.53 -20.24 2.44
CA LYS A 18 25.44 -20.15 3.59
C LYS A 18 24.88 -19.23 4.69
N ILE A 19 24.18 -18.16 4.32
CA ILE A 19 23.55 -17.23 5.28
C ILE A 19 22.13 -17.64 5.67
N GLY A 20 21.63 -18.79 5.21
CA GLY A 20 20.30 -19.30 5.55
C GLY A 20 19.17 -18.78 4.66
N ASP A 21 19.47 -17.96 3.65
CA ASP A 21 18.52 -17.52 2.62
C ASP A 21 18.31 -18.62 1.57
N LYS A 22 17.53 -19.62 1.96
CA LYS A 22 17.20 -20.79 1.13
C LYS A 22 16.31 -20.42 -0.06
N GLU A 23 15.55 -19.33 0.06
CA GLU A 23 14.61 -18.87 -0.97
C GLU A 23 15.36 -18.17 -2.09
N GLY A 24 16.16 -17.14 -1.78
CA GLY A 24 16.97 -16.46 -2.80
C GLY A 24 17.96 -17.40 -3.49
N ALA A 25 18.50 -18.39 -2.76
CA ALA A 25 19.32 -19.44 -3.39
C ALA A 25 18.54 -20.36 -4.36
N ARG A 26 17.27 -20.63 -4.09
CA ARG A 26 16.40 -21.41 -4.98
C ARG A 26 16.03 -20.58 -6.21
N GLU A 27 15.78 -19.29 -6.04
CA GLU A 27 15.47 -18.35 -7.12
C GLU A 27 16.60 -18.25 -8.13
N ILE A 28 17.83 -18.00 -7.66
CA ILE A 28 18.99 -17.95 -8.54
C ILE A 28 19.23 -19.31 -9.23
N LYS A 29 18.95 -20.42 -8.56
CA LYS A 29 19.03 -21.75 -9.17
C LYS A 29 18.07 -21.90 -10.36
N GLN A 30 16.89 -21.32 -10.29
CA GLN A 30 15.87 -21.42 -11.34
C GLN A 30 16.20 -20.51 -12.53
N ILE A 31 16.70 -19.29 -12.30
CA ILE A 31 17.20 -18.41 -13.38
C ILE A 31 18.30 -19.11 -14.19
N ILE A 32 19.26 -19.72 -13.50
CA ILE A 32 20.33 -20.52 -14.12
C ILE A 32 19.78 -21.74 -14.87
N LYS A 33 18.63 -22.28 -14.45
CA LYS A 33 18.02 -23.44 -15.12
C LYS A 33 17.30 -23.04 -16.40
N GLU A 34 16.62 -21.89 -16.39
CA GLU A 34 15.87 -21.35 -17.53
C GLU A 34 16.79 -20.73 -18.57
N ASP A 35 17.88 -20.12 -18.12
CA ASP A 35 18.87 -19.44 -18.96
C ASP A 35 20.28 -19.70 -18.40
N PRO A 36 20.91 -20.84 -18.79
CA PRO A 36 22.20 -21.24 -18.25
C PRO A 36 23.33 -20.23 -18.48
N GLU A 37 23.22 -19.36 -19.48
CA GLU A 37 24.22 -18.33 -19.79
C GLU A 37 24.27 -17.25 -18.70
N LYS A 38 23.17 -17.02 -17.98
CA LYS A 38 23.11 -16.06 -16.86
C LYS A 38 23.88 -16.51 -15.62
N ALA A 39 24.32 -17.78 -15.55
CA ALA A 39 24.95 -18.32 -14.35
C ALA A 39 26.23 -17.60 -13.93
N GLU A 40 26.95 -17.07 -14.93
CA GLU A 40 28.22 -16.36 -14.74
C GLU A 40 28.07 -14.84 -14.84
N MET A 41 26.87 -14.33 -15.13
CA MET A 41 26.60 -12.89 -15.03
C MET A 41 26.68 -12.46 -13.56
N LEU A 42 27.19 -11.24 -13.34
CA LEU A 42 27.17 -10.64 -12.02
C LEU A 42 25.73 -10.41 -11.57
N VAL A 43 25.53 -10.49 -10.25
CA VAL A 43 24.25 -10.13 -9.63
C VAL A 43 23.87 -8.71 -10.04
N SER A 44 24.81 -7.75 -10.06
CA SER A 44 24.61 -6.37 -10.55
C SER A 44 24.17 -6.29 -12.02
N GLU A 45 24.72 -7.14 -12.89
CA GLU A 45 24.41 -7.17 -14.34
C GLU A 45 23.07 -7.84 -14.66
N THR A 46 22.54 -8.60 -13.71
CA THR A 46 21.20 -9.21 -13.78
C THR A 46 20.15 -8.41 -13.00
N MET A 47 20.57 -7.37 -12.27
CA MET A 47 19.81 -6.74 -11.19
C MET A 47 18.82 -5.66 -11.60
N ASP A 48 18.90 -5.11 -12.81
CA ASP A 48 18.22 -3.84 -13.11
C ASP A 48 16.67 -3.91 -13.16
N ARG A 49 16.07 -5.09 -13.25
CA ARG A 49 14.59 -5.22 -13.14
C ARG A 49 14.11 -6.45 -12.37
N GLN A 50 14.92 -7.52 -12.29
CA GLN A 50 14.50 -8.80 -11.71
C GLN A 50 14.94 -9.01 -10.26
N PHE A 51 15.64 -8.06 -9.64
CA PHE A 51 16.10 -8.13 -8.24
C PHE A 51 15.89 -6.84 -7.45
N ASN A 52 15.19 -5.85 -8.00
CA ASN A 52 14.79 -4.67 -7.25
C ASN A 52 13.89 -5.13 -6.08
N GLN A 53 14.44 -5.13 -4.86
CA GLN A 53 13.75 -5.55 -3.64
C GLN A 53 12.86 -4.41 -3.15
N VAL A 54 11.96 -3.94 -4.02
CA VAL A 54 11.05 -2.82 -3.76
C VAL A 54 10.31 -3.01 -2.45
N TRP A 55 9.87 -4.24 -2.17
CA TRP A 55 9.21 -4.64 -0.93
C TRP A 55 10.05 -4.46 0.35
N LYS A 56 11.37 -4.26 0.26
CA LYS A 56 12.24 -3.96 1.40
C LYS A 56 12.36 -2.46 1.70
N ILE A 57 11.99 -1.59 0.77
CA ILE A 57 12.02 -0.15 0.98
C ILE A 57 11.00 0.19 2.07
N LYS A 58 11.42 0.89 3.12
CA LYS A 58 10.52 1.31 4.22
C LYS A 58 10.10 2.77 4.11
N GLU A 59 10.77 3.53 3.27
CA GLU A 59 10.37 4.88 2.91
C GLU A 59 9.16 4.86 1.99
N HIS A 60 8.37 5.93 2.08
CA HIS A 60 7.24 6.17 1.22
C HIS A 60 7.25 7.61 0.71
N ALA A 61 6.86 7.75 -0.56
CA ALA A 61 6.58 9.03 -1.19
C ALA A 61 5.07 9.17 -1.40
N TYR A 62 4.55 10.38 -1.21
CA TYR A 62 3.12 10.66 -1.19
C TYR A 62 2.73 11.63 -2.30
N GLY A 63 1.89 11.16 -3.21
CA GLY A 63 1.39 11.91 -4.36
C GLY A 63 -0.11 12.18 -4.23
N PHE A 64 -0.59 13.17 -4.96
CA PHE A 64 -2.00 13.50 -5.12
C PHE A 64 -2.30 13.72 -6.61
N LEU A 65 -3.39 13.12 -7.10
CA LEU A 65 -3.84 13.31 -8.48
C LEU A 65 -4.50 14.67 -8.64
N ASP A 66 -3.85 15.56 -9.39
CA ASP A 66 -4.32 16.92 -9.61
C ASP A 66 -5.27 17.00 -10.81
N VAL A 67 -6.50 16.52 -10.59
CA VAL A 67 -7.56 16.43 -11.62
C VAL A 67 -7.89 17.79 -12.22
N GLU A 68 -7.70 18.89 -11.49
CA GLU A 68 -7.96 20.25 -11.97
C GLU A 68 -7.00 20.65 -13.11
N ASN A 69 -5.83 20.00 -13.20
CA ASN A 69 -4.81 20.25 -14.21
C ASN A 69 -4.67 19.10 -15.22
N GLU A 70 -5.70 18.27 -15.35
CA GLU A 70 -5.77 17.23 -16.38
C GLU A 70 -5.66 17.82 -17.78
N LYS A 71 -4.85 17.16 -18.63
CA LYS A 71 -4.71 17.49 -20.06
C LYS A 71 -4.54 16.22 -20.87
N ASP A 72 -5.31 16.09 -21.94
CA ASP A 72 -5.21 15.00 -22.92
C ASP A 72 -5.27 13.59 -22.29
N GLY A 73 -6.11 13.41 -21.25
CA GLY A 73 -6.25 12.15 -20.52
C GLY A 73 -5.13 11.88 -19.51
N LYS A 74 -4.22 12.84 -19.30
CA LYS A 74 -3.10 12.74 -18.37
C LYS A 74 -3.33 13.65 -17.17
N ILE A 75 -3.42 13.05 -15.98
CA ILE A 75 -3.58 13.77 -14.72
C ILE A 75 -2.21 13.93 -14.05
N PRO A 76 -1.70 15.15 -13.84
CA PRO A 76 -0.45 15.35 -13.11
C PRO A 76 -0.53 14.80 -11.69
N ILE A 77 0.61 14.32 -11.18
CA ILE A 77 0.74 13.95 -9.76
C ILE A 77 1.57 15.02 -9.06
N VAL A 78 1.02 15.60 -8.00
CA VAL A 78 1.73 16.59 -7.17
C VAL A 78 2.13 15.97 -5.83
N ASN A 79 3.16 16.53 -5.19
CA ASN A 79 3.57 16.07 -3.87
C ASN A 79 2.51 16.46 -2.83
N ALA A 80 1.93 15.46 -2.16
CA ALA A 80 0.88 15.66 -1.17
C ALA A 80 1.36 16.46 0.06
N LEU A 81 2.67 16.51 0.30
CA LEU A 81 3.30 17.27 1.40
C LEU A 81 3.46 18.76 1.08
N THR A 82 3.26 19.19 -0.16
CA THR A 82 3.49 20.60 -0.57
C THR A 82 2.30 21.23 -1.28
N MET A 83 1.18 20.51 -1.39
CA MET A 83 -0.05 21.03 -1.98
C MET A 83 -0.90 21.78 -0.94
N ASP A 84 -1.88 22.55 -1.40
CA ASP A 84 -2.84 23.21 -0.52
C ASP A 84 -3.89 22.22 0.02
N ALA A 85 -4.20 22.36 1.32
CA ALA A 85 -5.26 21.58 1.98
C ALA A 85 -6.65 22.17 1.70
N ASP A 86 -7.64 21.29 1.57
CA ASP A 86 -9.05 21.65 1.54
C ASP A 86 -9.58 21.90 2.95
N LYS A 87 -9.52 23.15 3.37
CA LYS A 87 -9.97 23.59 4.69
C LYS A 87 -11.47 23.33 4.93
N SER A 88 -12.26 23.06 3.90
CA SER A 88 -13.68 22.75 4.04
C SER A 88 -13.93 21.39 4.70
N LEU A 89 -12.92 20.52 4.80
CA LEU A 89 -13.02 19.21 5.43
C LEU A 89 -12.85 19.23 6.97
N LYS A 90 -12.52 20.39 7.56
CA LYS A 90 -12.36 20.52 9.02
C LYS A 90 -13.67 20.23 9.76
N GLY A 91 -13.66 19.24 10.64
CA GLY A 91 -14.84 18.88 11.44
C GLY A 91 -15.91 18.09 10.68
N GLU A 92 -15.75 17.94 9.37
CA GLU A 92 -16.67 17.24 8.48
C GLU A 92 -16.45 15.71 8.52
N ARG A 93 -17.35 14.98 7.87
CA ARG A 93 -17.20 13.55 7.64
C ARG A 93 -16.66 13.30 6.24
N ILE A 94 -15.81 12.28 6.11
CA ILE A 94 -15.24 11.82 4.85
C ILE A 94 -15.50 10.32 4.65
N ASN A 95 -15.52 9.91 3.39
CA ASN A 95 -15.49 8.52 2.99
C ASN A 95 -14.08 8.17 2.50
N ILE A 96 -13.63 6.96 2.82
CA ILE A 96 -12.35 6.42 2.35
C ILE A 96 -12.64 5.20 1.48
N ARG A 97 -12.11 5.19 0.26
CA ARG A 97 -12.18 4.05 -0.65
C ARG A 97 -10.79 3.61 -1.07
N ILE A 98 -10.58 2.30 -1.20
CA ILE A 98 -9.37 1.76 -1.82
C ILE A 98 -9.51 1.97 -3.33
N GLY A 99 -8.51 2.59 -3.93
CA GLY A 99 -8.33 2.60 -5.38
C GLY A 99 -7.66 1.28 -5.80
N ASN A 100 -6.40 1.36 -6.20
CA ASN A 100 -5.61 0.21 -6.67
C ASN A 100 -4.49 -0.11 -5.67
N ILE A 101 -4.30 -1.40 -5.38
CA ILE A 101 -3.09 -1.91 -4.72
C ILE A 101 -2.22 -2.52 -5.81
N TYR A 102 -1.19 -1.79 -6.23
CA TYR A 102 -0.23 -2.25 -7.23
C TYR A 102 1.00 -2.87 -6.58
N VAL A 103 1.36 -4.04 -7.07
CA VAL A 103 2.57 -4.76 -6.66
C VAL A 103 3.51 -4.79 -7.84
N GLU A 104 4.56 -3.96 -7.81
CA GLU A 104 5.73 -4.17 -8.67
C GLU A 104 6.33 -5.52 -8.30
N ARG A 105 6.60 -5.72 -7.00
CA ARG A 105 7.13 -6.97 -6.49
C ARG A 105 6.96 -7.16 -4.99
N TYR A 106 6.51 -8.35 -4.61
CA TYR A 106 6.58 -8.93 -3.26
C TYR A 106 7.59 -10.09 -3.18
N PRO A 107 7.97 -10.56 -1.97
CA PRO A 107 8.83 -11.74 -1.80
C PRO A 107 8.30 -12.99 -2.52
N GLY A 108 9.19 -13.85 -3.04
CA GLY A 108 8.87 -15.10 -3.76
C GLY A 108 8.78 -14.96 -5.29
N PHE A 109 9.00 -16.06 -6.03
CA PHE A 109 9.12 -16.12 -7.50
C PHE A 109 8.45 -17.42 -8.02
N PHE A 110 7.48 -17.48 -8.95
CA PHE A 110 7.17 -16.73 -10.17
C PHE A 110 5.66 -16.54 -10.31
N GLY A 111 5.19 -15.35 -10.73
CA GLY A 111 3.83 -15.12 -11.27
C GLY A 111 2.65 -15.59 -10.42
N GLY A 112 2.94 -16.04 -9.20
CA GLY A 112 2.02 -16.63 -8.28
C GLY A 112 1.17 -15.56 -7.67
N GLU A 113 -0.01 -15.99 -7.27
CA GLU A 113 -0.89 -15.20 -6.46
C GLU A 113 -0.27 -15.03 -5.07
N HIS A 114 -0.12 -13.77 -4.66
CA HIS A 114 0.24 -13.35 -3.33
C HIS A 114 -1.03 -13.10 -2.55
N GLU A 115 -1.25 -13.91 -1.53
CA GLU A 115 -2.29 -13.64 -0.55
C GLU A 115 -1.73 -12.62 0.45
N ILE A 116 -2.42 -11.48 0.55
CA ILE A 116 -2.13 -10.47 1.57
C ILE A 116 -3.37 -10.14 2.38
N LEU A 117 -3.13 -9.73 3.63
CA LEU A 117 -4.11 -8.96 4.39
C LEU A 117 -3.78 -7.48 4.22
N PHE A 118 -4.67 -6.73 3.58
CA PHE A 118 -4.65 -5.27 3.62
C PHE A 118 -5.29 -4.81 4.92
N GLU A 119 -4.66 -3.87 5.60
CA GLU A 119 -5.17 -3.23 6.80
C GLU A 119 -5.21 -1.71 6.62
N PHE A 120 -6.32 -1.10 7.03
CA PHE A 120 -6.45 0.33 7.21
C PHE A 120 -6.75 0.63 8.67
N LYS A 121 -6.08 1.63 9.26
CA LYS A 121 -6.40 2.20 10.57
C LYS A 121 -6.47 3.71 10.50
N ALA A 122 -7.37 4.29 11.27
CA ALA A 122 -7.41 5.73 11.51
C ALA A 122 -7.95 6.03 12.90
N LYS A 123 -7.67 7.25 13.39
CA LYS A 123 -8.38 7.80 14.55
C LYS A 123 -9.65 8.48 14.08
N HIS A 124 -10.78 8.07 14.66
CA HIS A 124 -12.07 8.69 14.51
C HIS A 124 -12.37 9.51 15.76
N ALA A 125 -12.81 10.75 15.62
CA ALA A 125 -13.30 11.56 16.74
C ALA A 125 -14.83 11.60 16.68
N PRO A 126 -15.57 10.75 17.43
CA PRO A 126 -17.02 10.74 17.39
C PRO A 126 -17.62 12.07 17.87
N GLU A 127 -18.81 12.41 17.38
CA GLU A 127 -19.53 13.59 17.85
C GLU A 127 -19.87 13.49 19.35
N GLY A 128 -19.54 14.53 20.10
CA GLY A 128 -19.83 14.60 21.54
C GLY A 128 -19.00 13.65 22.41
N SER A 129 -17.99 12.97 21.86
CA SER A 129 -17.03 12.17 22.62
C SER A 129 -15.82 13.02 23.02
N ALA A 130 -15.34 12.83 24.25
CA ALA A 130 -14.05 13.38 24.69
C ALA A 130 -12.86 12.48 24.30
N GLU A 131 -13.13 11.27 23.81
CA GLU A 131 -12.13 10.27 23.45
C GLU A 131 -12.18 9.94 21.95
N ASP A 132 -11.00 9.88 21.34
CA ASP A 132 -10.84 9.34 19.99
C ASP A 132 -11.02 7.81 20.01
N GLU A 133 -11.71 7.29 19.00
CA GLU A 133 -11.85 5.86 18.75
C GLU A 133 -10.91 5.42 17.63
N THR A 134 -10.23 4.30 17.79
CA THR A 134 -9.48 3.70 16.67
C THR A 134 -10.43 2.91 15.81
N ILE A 135 -10.44 3.22 14.52
CA ILE A 135 -11.12 2.42 13.51
C ILE A 135 -10.11 1.54 12.81
N GLN A 136 -10.48 0.30 12.54
CA GLN A 136 -9.65 -0.63 11.82
C GLN A 136 -10.49 -1.45 10.84
N TYR A 137 -9.97 -1.57 9.63
CA TYR A 137 -10.53 -2.35 8.54
C TYR A 137 -9.47 -3.30 8.03
N THR A 138 -9.85 -4.55 7.77
CA THR A 138 -8.95 -5.53 7.17
C THR A 138 -9.65 -6.28 6.06
N GLN A 139 -8.95 -6.54 4.95
CA GLN A 139 -9.49 -7.31 3.84
C GLN A 139 -8.39 -8.11 3.15
N LYS A 140 -8.72 -9.34 2.76
CA LYS A 140 -7.82 -10.19 1.99
C LYS A 140 -7.81 -9.83 0.50
N TYR A 141 -6.61 -9.76 -0.06
CA TYR A 141 -6.36 -9.55 -1.47
C TYR A 141 -5.46 -10.65 -2.02
N THR A 142 -5.78 -11.07 -3.24
CA THR A 142 -4.95 -11.93 -4.06
C THR A 142 -4.33 -11.05 -5.14
N LEU A 143 -3.00 -10.90 -5.11
CA LEU A 143 -2.25 -9.97 -5.98
C LEU A 143 -1.21 -10.73 -6.80
N ARG A 144 -0.70 -10.13 -7.88
CA ARG A 144 0.42 -10.70 -8.63
C ARG A 144 1.50 -9.65 -8.83
N ASN A 145 2.76 -10.08 -8.90
CA ASN A 145 3.85 -9.20 -9.28
C ASN A 145 3.55 -8.57 -10.66
N LYS A 146 3.89 -7.29 -10.80
CA LYS A 146 3.56 -6.43 -11.93
C LYS A 146 2.06 -6.32 -12.22
N GLY A 147 1.22 -6.55 -11.21
CA GLY A 147 -0.24 -6.52 -11.29
C GLY A 147 -0.87 -5.63 -10.22
N GLY A 148 -2.09 -5.19 -10.50
CA GLY A 148 -2.97 -4.55 -9.51
C GLY A 148 -3.96 -5.54 -8.92
N GLY A 149 -4.55 -5.20 -7.78
CA GLY A 149 -5.69 -5.93 -7.24
C GLY A 149 -6.92 -5.75 -8.12
N GLY A 150 -7.63 -6.84 -8.44
CA GLY A 150 -8.87 -6.78 -9.23
C GLY A 150 -10.07 -6.15 -8.51
N LYS A 151 -9.89 -5.70 -7.27
CA LYS A 151 -10.89 -5.03 -6.44
C LYS A 151 -10.50 -3.54 -6.35
N SER A 152 -11.23 -2.69 -7.07
CA SER A 152 -11.06 -1.23 -7.05
C SER A 152 -12.37 -0.54 -6.67
N GLY A 153 -12.30 0.58 -5.96
CA GLY A 153 -13.46 1.39 -5.57
C GLY A 153 -14.22 0.87 -4.35
N LEU A 154 -13.70 -0.13 -3.64
CA LEU A 154 -14.32 -0.66 -2.44
C LEU A 154 -14.25 0.37 -1.30
N SER A 155 -15.38 0.58 -0.62
CA SER A 155 -15.45 1.44 0.56
C SER A 155 -14.74 0.78 1.74
N ILE A 156 -13.70 1.43 2.24
CA ILE A 156 -13.06 1.06 3.52
C ILE A 156 -13.93 1.54 4.67
N MET A 157 -14.34 2.81 4.57
CA MET A 157 -14.99 3.52 5.65
C MET A 157 -15.93 4.58 5.07
N LYS A 158 -17.12 4.69 5.64
CA LYS A 158 -18.05 5.80 5.35
C LYS A 158 -18.28 6.61 6.61
N GLY A 159 -18.29 7.93 6.47
CA GLY A 159 -18.66 8.84 7.56
C GLY A 159 -17.56 9.07 8.61
N LEU A 160 -16.29 8.85 8.27
CA LEU A 160 -15.17 9.11 9.18
C LEU A 160 -15.08 10.61 9.49
N ARG A 161 -15.32 11.00 10.74
CA ARG A 161 -15.17 12.40 11.14
C ARG A 161 -13.71 12.82 11.22
N VAL A 162 -13.39 13.96 10.59
CA VAL A 162 -12.07 14.57 10.56
C VAL A 162 -11.95 15.62 11.66
N PRO A 163 -11.00 15.49 12.61
CA PRO A 163 -10.70 16.54 13.57
C PRO A 163 -10.25 17.86 12.92
N ASN A 164 -10.46 18.98 13.60
CA ASN A 164 -10.08 20.31 13.10
C ASN A 164 -8.57 20.49 12.85
N ASN A 165 -7.75 19.68 13.52
CA ASN A 165 -6.29 19.70 13.44
C ASN A 165 -5.71 18.66 12.48
N GLY A 166 -6.53 17.78 11.88
CA GLY A 166 -6.03 16.74 10.98
C GLY A 166 -6.43 15.31 11.37
N ILE A 167 -5.97 14.33 10.59
CA ILE A 167 -6.26 12.91 10.79
C ILE A 167 -5.08 12.05 10.33
N ASP A 168 -4.83 10.93 11.01
CA ASP A 168 -3.77 9.99 10.64
C ASP A 168 -4.35 8.74 9.99
N PHE A 169 -3.78 8.32 8.87
CA PHE A 169 -4.08 7.03 8.23
C PHE A 169 -2.87 6.10 8.30
N TYR A 170 -3.15 4.83 8.59
CA TYR A 170 -2.19 3.75 8.49
C TYR A 170 -2.72 2.75 7.47
N LEU A 171 -1.90 2.44 6.45
CA LEU A 171 -2.21 1.46 5.42
C LEU A 171 -1.10 0.42 5.39
N ASN A 172 -1.44 -0.82 5.76
CA ASN A 172 -0.48 -1.91 5.82
C ASN A 172 -0.82 -3.01 4.82
N THR A 173 0.19 -3.62 4.23
CA THR A 173 0.05 -4.88 3.50
C THR A 173 0.85 -5.97 4.21
N ILE A 174 0.14 -6.98 4.70
CA ILE A 174 0.72 -8.08 5.47
C ILE A 174 0.76 -9.31 4.56
N TYR A 175 1.96 -9.81 4.29
CA TYR A 175 2.15 -11.01 3.48
C TYR A 175 1.76 -12.26 4.26
N LEU A 176 0.89 -13.08 3.67
CA LEU A 176 0.48 -14.36 4.20
C LEU A 176 1.43 -15.42 3.65
N SER A 177 2.23 -15.98 4.53
CA SER A 177 3.40 -16.78 4.21
C SER A 177 3.12 -18.28 4.11
N ASN A 178 1.95 -18.74 4.59
CA ASN A 178 1.61 -20.15 4.62
C ASN A 178 0.10 -20.46 4.59
N GLU A 179 -0.22 -21.69 4.19
CA GLU A 179 -1.58 -22.19 4.02
C GLU A 179 -2.42 -22.18 5.32
N ASN A 180 -1.79 -22.21 6.50
CA ASN A 180 -2.52 -22.18 7.77
C ASN A 180 -3.02 -20.76 8.08
N GLU A 181 -2.23 -19.73 7.81
CA GLU A 181 -2.65 -18.32 7.89
C GLU A 181 -3.80 -18.06 6.92
N GLU A 182 -3.72 -18.59 5.69
CA GLU A 182 -4.82 -18.52 4.72
C GLU A 182 -6.08 -19.24 5.21
N LYS A 183 -5.97 -20.44 5.80
CA LYS A 183 -7.11 -21.19 6.35
C LYS A 183 -7.76 -20.46 7.52
N PHE A 184 -6.96 -19.87 8.40
CA PHE A 184 -7.45 -19.06 9.51
C PHE A 184 -8.23 -17.85 9.01
N LEU A 185 -7.71 -17.13 8.01
CA LEU A 185 -8.42 -16.00 7.40
C LEU A 185 -9.69 -16.43 6.66
N ARG A 186 -9.68 -17.55 5.93
CA ARG A 186 -10.89 -18.10 5.28
C ARG A 186 -11.96 -18.48 6.30
N PHE A 187 -11.58 -18.96 7.48
CA PHE A 187 -12.53 -19.22 8.56
C PHE A 187 -13.19 -17.92 9.05
N LEU A 188 -12.42 -16.83 9.18
CA LEU A 188 -12.92 -15.52 9.60
C LEU A 188 -13.79 -14.84 8.53
N GLU A 189 -13.51 -15.06 7.24
CA GLU A 189 -14.32 -14.54 6.12
C GLU A 189 -15.74 -15.13 6.08
N ASN A 190 -16.00 -16.27 6.72
CA ASN A 190 -17.32 -16.93 6.73
C ASN A 190 -18.32 -16.33 7.74
N GLY A 191 -17.98 -15.26 8.47
CA GLY A 191 -18.92 -14.50 9.30
C GLY A 191 -18.57 -13.01 9.38
N ILE A 192 -19.58 -12.14 9.51
CA ILE A 192 -19.64 -10.70 9.92
C ILE A 192 -18.59 -9.69 9.36
N PHE A 193 -17.46 -10.08 8.77
CA PHE A 193 -16.31 -9.20 8.48
C PHE A 193 -16.26 -8.62 7.05
N THR A 194 -17.24 -8.91 6.19
CA THR A 194 -17.27 -8.40 4.80
C THR A 194 -18.04 -7.10 4.62
N SER A 195 -18.74 -6.64 5.65
CA SER A 195 -19.52 -5.40 5.58
C SER A 195 -18.63 -4.23 5.99
N GLY A 196 -18.25 -3.38 5.03
CA GLY A 196 -17.62 -2.10 5.33
C GLY A 196 -18.45 -1.36 6.38
N LEU A 197 -17.81 -0.93 7.46
CA LEU A 197 -18.51 -0.32 8.57
C LEU A 197 -19.01 1.06 8.15
N GLU A 198 -20.33 1.24 8.15
CA GLU A 198 -20.92 2.57 8.15
C GLU A 198 -20.86 3.13 9.56
N LEU A 199 -20.14 4.25 9.72
CA LEU A 199 -20.10 4.95 11.01
C LEU A 199 -21.35 5.81 11.13
N ILE A 200 -22.21 5.43 12.08
CA ILE A 200 -23.32 6.26 12.55
C ILE A 200 -22.72 7.43 13.35
N PRO A 201 -23.31 8.64 13.36
CA PRO A 201 -22.75 9.86 13.97
C PRO A 201 -22.29 9.82 15.45
N GLY A 202 -22.49 8.73 16.18
CA GLY A 202 -22.12 8.57 17.59
C GLY A 202 -21.22 7.36 17.85
N ALA A 203 -20.75 7.23 19.10
CA ALA A 203 -19.96 6.08 19.53
C ALA A 203 -20.73 4.76 19.26
N ASN A 204 -20.19 3.92 18.37
CA ASN A 204 -20.86 2.69 17.96
C ASN A 204 -20.24 1.50 18.72
N PRO A 205 -20.97 0.82 19.63
CA PRO A 205 -20.46 -0.33 20.36
C PRO A 205 -19.97 -1.47 19.45
N VAL A 206 -20.55 -1.58 18.25
CA VAL A 206 -20.15 -2.56 17.23
C VAL A 206 -18.76 -2.24 16.68
N LEU A 207 -18.41 -0.95 16.55
CA LEU A 207 -17.10 -0.51 16.06
C LEU A 207 -15.97 -0.99 16.97
N LYS A 208 -16.14 -0.87 18.29
CA LYS A 208 -15.14 -1.36 19.27
C LYS A 208 -14.93 -2.87 19.17
N GLN A 209 -16.00 -3.63 18.96
CA GLN A 209 -15.91 -5.08 18.79
C GLN A 209 -15.20 -5.43 17.48
N VAL A 210 -15.58 -4.83 16.36
CA VAL A 210 -14.97 -5.10 15.04
C VAL A 210 -13.51 -4.66 14.99
N THR A 211 -13.17 -3.48 15.51
CA THR A 211 -11.77 -3.04 15.66
C THR A 211 -10.99 -4.02 16.53
N GLY A 212 -11.56 -4.47 17.67
CA GLY A 212 -10.90 -5.44 18.55
C GLY A 212 -10.57 -6.77 17.86
N TYR A 213 -11.50 -7.28 17.03
CA TYR A 213 -11.24 -8.47 16.22
C TYR A 213 -10.16 -8.24 15.16
N ALA A 214 -10.23 -7.13 14.41
CA ALA A 214 -9.24 -6.80 13.39
C ALA A 214 -7.83 -6.66 14.01
N SER A 215 -7.73 -6.02 15.17
CA SER A 215 -6.51 -5.92 15.97
C SER A 215 -5.99 -7.29 16.37
N GLY A 216 -6.85 -8.18 16.88
CA GLY A 216 -6.47 -9.54 17.26
C GLY A 216 -5.96 -10.39 16.09
N ILE A 217 -6.60 -10.30 14.92
CA ILE A 217 -6.17 -10.99 13.69
C ILE A 217 -4.79 -10.50 13.26
N THR A 218 -4.62 -9.18 13.22
CA THR A 218 -3.35 -8.57 12.80
C THR A 218 -2.22 -8.94 13.77
N GLN A 219 -2.48 -8.88 15.08
CA GLN A 219 -1.50 -9.25 16.10
C GLN A 219 -1.11 -10.73 16.00
N TYR A 220 -2.10 -11.63 15.81
CA TYR A 220 -1.84 -13.06 15.61
C TYR A 220 -0.92 -13.31 14.41
N LEU A 221 -1.19 -12.66 13.27
CA LEU A 221 -0.35 -12.77 12.08
C LEU A 221 1.06 -12.22 12.33
N ILE A 222 1.19 -11.06 12.97
CA ILE A 222 2.51 -10.46 13.25
C ILE A 222 3.34 -11.31 14.23
N ASP A 223 2.71 -11.89 15.25
CA ASP A 223 3.38 -12.72 16.27
C ASP A 223 3.85 -14.07 15.72
N GLU A 224 3.11 -14.63 14.76
CA GLU A 224 3.58 -15.71 13.90
C GLU A 224 4.75 -15.16 13.07
N LYS A 225 6.00 -15.36 13.53
CA LYS A 225 7.29 -14.89 12.96
C LYS A 225 7.53 -15.14 11.45
N LYS A 226 6.54 -15.64 10.72
CA LYS A 226 6.56 -15.95 9.29
C LYS A 226 5.78 -14.93 8.45
N SER A 227 4.75 -14.27 8.98
CA SER A 227 4.08 -13.16 8.27
C SER A 227 4.97 -11.92 8.30
N LYS A 228 4.98 -11.16 7.20
CA LYS A 228 5.83 -9.97 7.04
C LYS A 228 5.00 -8.79 6.60
N ILE A 229 5.08 -7.69 7.34
CA ILE A 229 4.55 -6.40 6.89
C ILE A 229 5.45 -5.92 5.75
N ILE A 230 4.89 -5.86 4.55
CA ILE A 230 5.60 -5.41 3.36
C ILE A 230 5.56 -3.88 3.29
N GLN A 231 4.37 -3.32 3.09
CA GLN A 231 4.13 -1.88 3.15
C GLN A 231 3.59 -1.54 4.53
N GLU A 232 4.20 -0.53 5.15
CA GLU A 232 3.79 0.03 6.43
C GLU A 232 3.69 1.54 6.24
N ILE A 233 2.56 1.98 5.68
CA ILE A 233 2.36 3.38 5.32
C ILE A 233 1.72 4.08 6.51
N GLY A 234 2.42 5.03 7.11
CA GLY A 234 1.86 6.00 8.04
C GLY A 234 1.81 7.38 7.39
N LEU A 235 0.61 7.96 7.29
CA LEU A 235 0.40 9.26 6.68
C LEU A 235 -0.50 10.13 7.56
N GLY A 236 0.10 11.15 8.16
CA GLY A 236 -0.63 12.21 8.84
C GLY A 236 -1.12 13.24 7.83
N PHE A 237 -2.34 13.71 8.04
CA PHE A 237 -2.95 14.78 7.28
C PHE A 237 -3.24 15.98 8.16
N ASP A 238 -2.92 17.19 7.70
CA ASP A 238 -3.30 18.43 8.36
C ASP A 238 -3.85 19.48 7.37
N PHE A 239 -4.11 20.67 7.90
CA PHE A 239 -4.60 21.83 7.14
C PHE A 239 -3.67 23.04 7.23
N ALA A 240 -2.47 22.85 7.77
CA ALA A 240 -1.50 23.91 8.06
C ALA A 240 -0.57 24.19 6.87
N GLY A 241 -0.40 23.22 5.96
CA GLY A 241 0.44 23.38 4.76
C GLY A 241 1.92 23.23 5.08
N ASN A 242 2.26 22.22 5.87
CA ASN A 242 3.62 21.94 6.34
C ASN A 242 4.32 20.95 5.38
N THR A 243 5.64 21.03 5.21
CA THR A 243 6.38 20.15 4.27
C THR A 243 6.58 18.71 4.76
N GLU A 244 6.18 18.38 5.99
CA GLU A 244 6.39 17.07 6.62
C GLU A 244 5.10 16.25 6.79
N VAL A 245 3.95 16.91 6.71
CA VAL A 245 2.61 16.34 6.91
C VAL A 245 1.81 16.57 5.63
N ALA A 246 1.03 15.59 5.19
CA ALA A 246 0.27 15.76 3.95
C ALA A 246 -0.88 16.74 4.16
N SER A 247 -1.18 17.53 3.14
CA SER A 247 -2.37 18.36 3.13
C SER A 247 -3.61 17.48 2.88
N LEU A 248 -4.64 17.58 3.71
CA LEU A 248 -5.91 16.88 3.47
C LEU A 248 -6.72 17.60 2.37
N LYS A 249 -7.08 16.90 1.31
CA LYS A 249 -7.88 17.39 0.18
C LYS A 249 -8.79 16.27 -0.33
N ASN A 250 -9.98 16.63 -0.81
CA ASN A 250 -10.86 15.71 -1.52
C ASN A 250 -10.21 15.30 -2.85
N GLY A 251 -10.04 14.01 -3.08
CA GLY A 251 -9.40 13.48 -4.28
C GLY A 251 -8.70 12.14 -4.07
N THR A 252 -7.77 11.82 -4.96
CA THR A 252 -7.06 10.54 -4.96
C THR A 252 -5.60 10.75 -4.55
N TYR A 253 -5.17 9.99 -3.56
CA TYR A 253 -3.81 9.94 -3.09
C TYR A 253 -3.08 8.70 -3.62
N VAL A 254 -1.77 8.81 -3.74
CA VAL A 254 -0.86 7.71 -4.07
C VAL A 254 0.18 7.61 -2.98
N ALA A 255 0.31 6.44 -2.35
CA ALA A 255 1.40 6.12 -1.45
C ALA A 255 2.32 5.09 -2.12
N ALA A 256 3.50 5.53 -2.56
CA ALA A 256 4.49 4.67 -3.22
C ALA A 256 5.59 4.26 -2.24
N GLN A 257 5.91 2.97 -2.22
CA GLN A 257 7.02 2.38 -1.45
C GLN A 257 8.34 2.65 -2.16
N ALA A 258 8.85 3.88 -2.02
CA ALA A 258 10.00 4.40 -2.74
C ALA A 258 10.86 5.30 -1.82
N PRO A 259 12.19 5.36 -2.04
CA PRO A 259 13.04 6.35 -1.36
C PRO A 259 12.60 7.74 -1.80
N ARG A 260 12.31 8.64 -0.86
CA ARG A 260 11.66 9.94 -1.17
C ARG A 260 12.44 10.79 -2.16
N GLN A 261 13.76 10.72 -2.08
CA GLN A 261 14.71 11.45 -2.92
C GLN A 261 14.88 10.87 -4.33
N MET A 262 14.35 9.66 -4.59
CA MET A 262 14.42 9.01 -5.91
C MET A 262 13.12 9.14 -6.72
N LEU A 263 12.03 9.62 -6.11
CA LEU A 263 10.74 9.76 -6.77
C LEU A 263 10.28 11.22 -6.75
N SER A 264 10.44 11.91 -7.88
CA SER A 264 9.87 13.23 -8.10
C SER A 264 8.54 13.11 -8.83
N TRP A 265 7.43 13.47 -8.19
CA TRP A 265 6.09 13.36 -8.78
C TRP A 265 5.89 14.20 -10.05
N SER A 266 6.69 15.26 -10.25
CA SER A 266 6.68 16.07 -11.48
C SER A 266 6.95 15.28 -12.75
N ASP A 267 7.64 14.15 -12.62
CA ASP A 267 8.09 13.34 -13.75
C ASP A 267 7.04 12.29 -14.14
N TRP A 268 5.94 12.20 -13.38
CA TRP A 268 4.91 11.18 -13.53
C TRP A 268 3.52 11.79 -13.71
N TYR A 269 2.68 11.04 -14.41
CA TYR A 269 1.26 11.33 -14.54
C TYR A 269 0.44 10.06 -14.36
N TYR A 270 -0.83 10.22 -14.02
CA TYR A 270 -1.82 9.15 -14.09
C TYR A 270 -2.52 9.20 -15.45
N ASP A 271 -2.40 8.11 -16.19
CA ASP A 271 -3.03 7.92 -17.49
C ASP A 271 -4.45 7.38 -17.30
N MET A 272 -5.45 8.13 -17.74
CA MET A 272 -6.85 7.77 -17.52
C MET A 272 -7.28 6.54 -18.32
N ASP A 273 -6.72 6.32 -19.50
CA ASP A 273 -7.09 5.23 -20.40
C ASP A 273 -6.57 3.88 -19.90
N SER A 274 -5.29 3.82 -19.54
CA SER A 274 -4.67 2.61 -19.01
C SER A 274 -4.85 2.44 -17.49
N SER A 275 -5.26 3.50 -16.78
CA SER A 275 -5.33 3.55 -15.32
C SER A 275 -3.99 3.24 -14.65
N LEU A 276 -2.89 3.67 -15.28
CA LEU A 276 -1.52 3.47 -14.83
C LEU A 276 -0.85 4.80 -14.46
N ILE A 277 0.12 4.74 -13.56
CA ILE A 277 1.05 5.86 -13.34
C ILE A 277 2.24 5.65 -14.29
N GLN A 278 2.48 6.61 -15.17
CA GLN A 278 3.49 6.55 -16.24
C GLN A 278 4.40 7.79 -16.20
N PRO A 279 5.66 7.67 -16.67
CA PRO A 279 6.55 8.81 -16.74
C PRO A 279 6.26 9.66 -17.99
N TYR A 280 6.51 10.97 -17.93
CA TYR A 280 6.35 11.86 -19.09
C TYR A 280 7.40 11.64 -20.20
N ASP A 281 8.54 11.05 -19.87
CA ASP A 281 9.67 10.86 -20.77
C ASP A 281 9.64 9.52 -21.54
N ASP A 282 8.58 8.74 -21.36
CA ASP A 282 8.37 7.41 -21.94
C ASP A 282 9.50 6.41 -21.63
N SER A 283 10.32 6.66 -20.59
CA SER A 283 11.47 5.81 -20.23
C SER A 283 11.05 4.45 -19.65
N LEU A 284 9.84 4.38 -19.10
CA LEU A 284 9.27 3.20 -18.44
C LEU A 284 7.78 3.07 -18.80
N ASP A 285 7.30 1.83 -18.87
CA ASP A 285 5.87 1.58 -19.13
C ASP A 285 4.97 2.04 -17.97
N ARG A 286 5.52 2.13 -16.74
CA ARG A 286 4.83 2.52 -15.50
C ARG A 286 5.76 2.77 -14.32
N LEU A 287 5.21 3.29 -13.21
CA LEU A 287 5.89 3.50 -11.92
C LEU A 287 6.49 2.18 -11.37
N PRO A 288 7.82 2.08 -11.18
CA PRO A 288 8.51 0.84 -10.81
C PRO A 288 8.53 0.60 -9.29
N TYR A 289 7.44 0.92 -8.59
CA TYR A 289 7.31 0.79 -7.14
C TYR A 289 5.97 0.18 -6.77
N ASN A 290 5.93 -0.59 -5.67
CA ASN A 290 4.68 -0.96 -5.03
C ASN A 290 3.97 0.32 -4.59
N HIS A 291 2.68 0.44 -4.86
CA HIS A 291 1.93 1.62 -4.46
C HIS A 291 0.47 1.31 -4.20
N ILE A 292 -0.13 2.12 -3.35
CA ILE A 292 -1.55 2.07 -3.04
C ILE A 292 -2.16 3.41 -3.42
N THR A 293 -3.25 3.38 -4.18
CA THR A 293 -4.10 4.55 -4.35
C THR A 293 -5.33 4.44 -3.46
N PHE A 294 -5.75 5.55 -2.90
CA PHE A 294 -6.98 5.64 -2.11
C PHE A 294 -7.65 6.97 -2.33
N VAL A 295 -8.98 6.97 -2.22
CA VAL A 295 -9.82 8.14 -2.45
C VAL A 295 -10.31 8.64 -1.11
N VAL A 296 -10.13 9.95 -0.88
CA VAL A 296 -10.78 10.71 0.17
C VAL A 296 -11.88 11.52 -0.49
N SER A 297 -13.13 11.32 -0.09
CA SER A 297 -14.24 12.16 -0.56
C SER A 297 -15.01 12.73 0.63
N LYS A 298 -15.57 13.92 0.46
CA LYS A 298 -16.56 14.42 1.42
C LYS A 298 -17.72 13.42 1.54
N HIS A 299 -18.22 13.23 2.75
CA HIS A 299 -19.42 12.44 2.99
C HIS A 299 -20.65 13.33 2.73
N GLU A 300 -21.54 12.87 1.86
CA GLU A 300 -22.85 13.48 1.62
C GLU A 300 -23.89 12.60 2.31
N GLU A 301 -24.75 13.19 3.14
CA GLU A 301 -25.90 12.47 3.69
C GLU A 301 -26.92 12.29 2.54
N GLU A 302 -27.34 11.05 2.30
CA GLU A 302 -28.46 10.79 1.40
C GLU A 302 -29.70 11.42 2.06
N ASN A 303 -30.20 12.51 1.47
CA ASN A 303 -31.49 13.08 1.87
C ASN A 303 -32.58 12.15 1.33
N ASP A 304 -33.13 11.30 2.20
CA ASP A 304 -34.41 10.60 1.98
C ASP A 304 -35.60 11.58 1.96
#